data_AF-A0A3S4XD03-F1
#
_entry.id   AF-A0A3S4XD03-F1
#
_cell.length_a   1.000
_cell.length_b   1.000
_cell.length_c   1.000
_cell.angle_alpha   90.00
_cell.angle_beta   90.00
_cell.angle_gamma   90.00
#
_symmetry.space_group_name_H-M   'P 1'
#
loop_
_entity.id
_entity.type
_entity.pdbx_description
1 polymer ?
#
loop_
_entity_poly.entity_id
_entity_poly.type
_entity_poly.pdbx_seq_one_letter_code
_entity_poly.pdbx_strand_id
1 'polypeptide(L)'
;MKYWLGLDCGGTFIKAGLYDAEGKELGIARRNLAIVAPQPGWAERDMPALWQTAASVIREVLEHNGIAAAAVQGLGISAQGKGVFLLDKQGQPLGNAILSSDQRALAQVMAWQQAGMPQDLYEQTRQTLWTGHPVSLLRWIKQHQPERYAKIGSVLMAHDYLRYCLTDELACEETNISESNLYQMERGCYDPALAQLLGIGEIMSALPPIVGSAEIAGRVSAEAAALTGLQVGTPVVGGLFDVVSTALCAGLQDETRLNAVMGTWSVTSGITATIASDSGYPFVYGRHAEQGKYIVHEASPTSAANLEWFCQQWGLQDYAQLNRWVADLPKAGSQLLFAPFLYGSNAGLGLSASFYGIQAFHQREHLVQAIFEGVVFCHMTHLNRMRQRFPQAKALRVTGGLLNRLPGCKCLPTSAAYRLSSRRWRKPAV
;
A
#
# COMPACT_ATOMS: atom_id res chain seq x y z
N MET A 1 11.54 -32.11 3.85
CA MET A 1 11.81 -30.82 3.19
C MET A 1 11.27 -29.71 4.06
N LYS A 2 11.82 -28.50 3.96
CA LYS A 2 11.44 -27.33 4.76
C LYS A 2 10.72 -26.33 3.86
N TYR A 3 9.65 -25.70 4.37
CA TYR A 3 8.85 -24.74 3.62
C TYR A 3 8.62 -23.44 4.39
N TRP A 4 8.34 -22.37 3.67
CA TRP A 4 7.98 -21.06 4.19
C TRP A 4 6.64 -20.62 3.64
N LEU A 5 5.84 -19.97 4.48
CA LEU A 5 4.54 -19.44 4.10
C LEU A 5 4.57 -17.92 4.06
N GLY A 6 4.04 -17.35 2.99
CA GLY A 6 3.79 -15.91 2.87
C GLY A 6 2.29 -15.63 2.86
N LEU A 7 1.81 -14.75 3.74
CA LEU A 7 0.44 -14.22 3.70
C LEU A 7 0.48 -12.80 3.14
N ASP A 8 -0.30 -12.52 2.09
CA ASP A 8 -0.47 -11.18 1.54
C ASP A 8 -1.91 -10.69 1.74
N CYS A 9 -2.07 -9.65 2.57
CA CYS A 9 -3.35 -8.99 2.85
C CYS A 9 -3.48 -7.72 2.01
N GLY A 10 -3.88 -7.89 0.74
CA GLY A 10 -4.17 -6.79 -0.17
C GLY A 10 -5.59 -6.21 0.00
N GLY A 11 -5.90 -5.17 -0.79
CA GLY A 11 -7.20 -4.49 -0.72
C GLY A 11 -8.39 -5.34 -1.20
N THR A 12 -8.17 -6.29 -2.11
CA THR A 12 -9.24 -7.12 -2.71
C THR A 12 -9.13 -8.59 -2.33
N PHE A 13 -7.91 -9.12 -2.28
CA PHE A 13 -7.65 -10.53 -2.04
C PHE A 13 -6.69 -10.71 -0.88
N ILE A 14 -6.98 -11.71 -0.07
CA ILE A 14 -6.04 -12.29 0.89
C ILE A 14 -5.47 -13.55 0.24
N LYS A 15 -4.14 -13.66 0.21
CA LYS A 15 -3.42 -14.73 -0.50
C LYS A 15 -2.44 -15.41 0.44
N ALA A 16 -2.39 -16.73 0.42
CA ALA A 16 -1.32 -17.50 1.04
C ALA A 16 -0.50 -18.17 -0.05
N GLY A 17 0.81 -17.97 -0.04
CA GLY A 17 1.77 -18.63 -0.94
C GLY A 17 2.70 -19.53 -0.13
N LEU A 18 3.01 -20.70 -0.69
CA LEU A 18 3.92 -21.67 -0.10
C LEU A 18 5.19 -21.80 -0.96
N TYR A 19 6.35 -21.76 -0.31
CA TYR A 19 7.66 -21.75 -0.96
C TYR A 19 8.62 -22.76 -0.31
N ASP A 20 9.54 -23.33 -1.10
CA ASP A 20 10.67 -24.13 -0.57
C ASP A 20 11.87 -23.25 -0.16
N ALA A 21 12.97 -23.89 0.23
CA ALA A 21 14.18 -23.20 0.71
C ALA A 21 14.88 -22.38 -0.39
N GLU A 22 14.64 -22.75 -1.65
CA GLU A 22 15.17 -22.10 -2.84
C GLU A 22 14.24 -20.97 -3.33
N GLY A 23 13.10 -20.76 -2.66
CA GLY A 23 12.11 -19.74 -3.01
C GLY A 23 11.20 -20.13 -4.17
N LYS A 24 11.17 -21.40 -4.57
CA LYS A 24 10.25 -21.89 -5.59
C LYS A 24 8.85 -21.96 -5.02
N GLU A 25 7.89 -21.38 -5.74
CA GLU A 25 6.47 -21.46 -5.41
C GLU A 25 5.94 -22.89 -5.62
N LEU A 26 5.33 -23.46 -4.58
CA LEU A 26 4.62 -24.74 -4.64
C LEU A 26 3.13 -24.53 -4.94
N GLY A 27 2.53 -23.50 -4.36
CA GLY A 27 1.14 -23.17 -4.62
C GLY A 27 0.69 -21.89 -3.93
N ILE A 28 -0.44 -21.38 -4.41
CA ILE A 28 -1.10 -20.19 -3.88
C ILE A 28 -2.59 -20.50 -3.67
N ALA A 29 -3.09 -20.14 -2.49
CA ALA A 29 -4.52 -20.03 -2.20
C ALA A 29 -4.90 -18.55 -2.10
N ARG A 30 -6.11 -18.21 -2.53
CA ARG A 30 -6.62 -16.84 -2.40
C ARG A 30 -8.12 -16.79 -2.20
N ARG A 31 -8.57 -15.80 -1.43
CA ARG A 31 -9.99 -15.50 -1.23
C ARG A 31 -10.23 -14.01 -1.31
N ASN A 32 -11.38 -13.63 -1.84
CA ASN A 32 -11.82 -12.24 -1.84
C ASN A 32 -12.38 -11.91 -0.46
N LEU A 33 -12.06 -10.71 0.03
CA LEU A 33 -12.79 -10.12 1.15
C LEU A 33 -13.25 -8.73 0.72
N ALA A 34 -14.55 -8.47 0.86
CA ALA A 34 -15.15 -7.20 0.48
C ALA A 34 -14.73 -6.08 1.45
N ILE A 35 -14.59 -4.87 0.92
CA ILE A 35 -14.48 -3.65 1.72
C ILE A 35 -15.89 -3.29 2.19
N VAL A 36 -16.02 -2.92 3.46
CA VAL A 36 -17.26 -2.38 4.01
C VAL A 36 -17.24 -0.86 3.79
N ALA A 37 -18.21 -0.33 3.05
CA ALA A 37 -18.29 1.08 2.71
C ALA A 37 -19.65 1.65 3.16
N PRO A 38 -19.83 1.96 4.46
CA PRO A 38 -21.13 2.34 5.01
C PRO A 38 -21.55 3.76 4.59
N GLN A 39 -20.61 4.61 4.20
CA GLN A 39 -20.84 5.98 3.75
C GLN A 39 -19.89 6.33 2.58
N PRO A 40 -20.22 7.34 1.75
CA PRO A 40 -19.30 7.84 0.73
C PRO A 40 -17.93 8.21 1.32
N GLY A 41 -16.86 7.72 0.68
CA GLY A 41 -15.48 7.94 1.14
C GLY A 41 -15.02 7.08 2.32
N TRP A 42 -15.90 6.27 2.91
CA TRP A 42 -15.53 5.35 3.99
C TRP A 42 -15.10 4.00 3.41
N ALA A 43 -14.02 3.44 3.95
CA ALA A 43 -13.46 2.15 3.57
C ALA A 43 -13.01 1.40 4.84
N GLU A 44 -13.76 0.36 5.17
CA GLU A 44 -13.59 -0.42 6.40
C GLU A 44 -13.35 -1.91 6.10
N ARG A 45 -12.83 -2.62 7.10
CA ARG A 45 -12.65 -4.06 7.07
C ARG A 45 -13.22 -4.70 8.32
N ASP A 46 -14.08 -5.70 8.13
CA ASP A 46 -14.50 -6.61 9.18
C ASP A 46 -13.29 -7.45 9.64
N MET A 47 -12.87 -7.24 10.88
CA MET A 47 -11.66 -7.84 11.46
C MET A 47 -11.81 -9.35 11.71
N PRO A 48 -12.89 -9.84 12.37
CA PRO A 48 -13.16 -11.28 12.45
C PRO A 48 -13.20 -11.98 11.08
N ALA A 49 -13.88 -11.40 10.08
CA ALA A 49 -13.95 -11.98 8.74
C ALA A 49 -12.58 -11.98 8.04
N LEU A 50 -11.77 -10.94 8.26
CA LEU A 50 -10.38 -10.88 7.81
C LEU A 50 -9.56 -12.04 8.38
N TRP A 51 -9.61 -12.26 9.70
CA TRP A 51 -8.89 -13.36 10.33
C TRP A 51 -9.35 -14.73 9.80
N GLN A 52 -10.67 -14.98 9.75
CA GLN A 52 -11.21 -16.24 9.24
C GLN A 52 -10.79 -16.50 7.79
N THR A 53 -10.82 -15.46 6.95
CA THR A 53 -10.39 -15.57 5.55
C THR A 53 -8.90 -15.88 5.46
N ALA A 54 -8.05 -15.20 6.24
CA ALA A 54 -6.61 -15.45 6.29
C ALA A 54 -6.30 -16.89 6.74
N ALA A 55 -6.94 -17.36 7.81
CA ALA A 55 -6.77 -18.72 8.29
C ALA A 55 -7.21 -19.76 7.24
N SER A 56 -8.32 -19.50 6.53
CA SER A 56 -8.82 -20.40 5.48
C SER A 56 -7.85 -20.54 4.30
N VAL A 57 -7.22 -19.46 3.84
CA VAL A 57 -6.26 -19.55 2.72
C VAL A 57 -4.96 -20.22 3.13
N ILE A 58 -4.52 -20.05 4.38
CA ILE A 58 -3.36 -20.77 4.93
C ILE A 58 -3.65 -22.27 4.94
N ARG A 59 -4.81 -22.67 5.48
CA ARG A 59 -5.23 -24.07 5.51
C ARG A 59 -5.31 -24.67 4.10
N GLU A 60 -5.98 -23.96 3.21
CA GLU A 60 -6.19 -24.40 1.82
C GLU A 60 -4.86 -24.65 1.09
N VAL A 61 -3.88 -23.75 1.22
CA VAL A 61 -2.59 -23.94 0.55
C VAL A 61 -1.81 -25.13 1.11
N LEU A 62 -1.92 -25.42 2.42
CA LEU A 62 -1.28 -26.59 3.02
C LEU A 62 -1.95 -27.90 2.58
N GLU A 63 -3.28 -27.95 2.63
CA GLU A 63 -4.07 -29.13 2.28
C GLU A 63 -3.94 -29.48 0.79
N HIS A 64 -4.05 -28.49 -0.11
CA HIS A 64 -3.94 -28.71 -1.56
C HIS A 64 -2.56 -29.22 -1.99
N ASN A 65 -1.50 -28.88 -1.25
CA ASN A 65 -0.13 -29.31 -1.56
C ASN A 65 0.30 -30.55 -0.77
N GLY A 66 -0.56 -31.11 0.09
CA GLY A 66 -0.25 -32.29 0.91
C GLY A 66 0.91 -32.05 1.89
N ILE A 67 1.04 -30.83 2.41
CA ILE A 67 2.20 -30.42 3.21
C ILE A 67 1.90 -30.64 4.69
N ALA A 68 2.71 -31.45 5.35
CA ALA A 68 2.62 -31.63 6.78
C ALA A 68 2.93 -30.30 7.50
N ALA A 69 2.11 -29.95 8.50
CA ALA A 69 2.25 -28.73 9.29
C ALA A 69 3.67 -28.51 9.82
N ALA A 70 4.32 -29.59 10.29
CA ALA A 70 5.68 -29.57 10.83
C ALA A 70 6.79 -29.28 9.80
N ALA A 71 6.48 -29.32 8.51
CA ALA A 71 7.43 -28.95 7.46
C ALA A 71 7.52 -27.43 7.26
N VAL A 72 6.53 -26.65 7.72
CA VAL A 72 6.54 -25.18 7.65
C VAL A 72 7.46 -24.63 8.75
N GLN A 73 8.51 -23.92 8.36
CA GLN A 73 9.54 -23.41 9.27
C GLN A 73 9.30 -21.97 9.72
N GLY A 74 8.43 -21.25 9.01
CA GLY A 74 8.08 -19.88 9.38
C GLY A 74 7.03 -19.28 8.46
N LEU A 75 6.38 -18.23 8.97
CA LEU A 75 5.36 -17.45 8.28
C LEU A 75 5.75 -15.97 8.28
N GLY A 76 5.67 -15.34 7.11
CA GLY A 76 5.78 -13.88 6.96
C GLY A 76 4.47 -13.28 6.43
N ILE A 77 4.16 -12.05 6.84
CA ILE A 77 2.95 -11.32 6.42
C ILE A 77 3.36 -10.05 5.67
N SER A 78 2.86 -9.88 4.46
CA SER A 78 2.84 -8.61 3.73
C SER A 78 1.41 -8.07 3.79
N ALA A 79 1.22 -6.78 4.04
CA ALA A 79 -0.11 -6.19 3.96
C ALA A 79 -0.07 -4.74 3.52
N GLN A 80 -1.23 -4.26 3.08
CA GLN A 80 -1.48 -2.83 2.90
C GLN A 80 -1.04 -2.03 4.14
N GLY A 81 -0.39 -0.90 3.88
CA GLY A 81 0.12 -0.01 4.93
C GLY A 81 -0.94 0.95 5.48
N LYS A 82 -0.58 1.58 6.60
CA LYS A 82 -1.40 2.61 7.28
C LYS A 82 -2.79 2.05 7.66
N GLY A 83 -3.79 2.92 7.79
CA GLY A 83 -5.09 2.55 8.39
C GLY A 83 -4.98 2.32 9.89
N VAL A 84 -6.08 1.94 10.54
CA VAL A 84 -6.10 1.57 11.96
C VAL A 84 -6.90 0.30 12.21
N PHE A 85 -6.27 -0.64 12.90
CA PHE A 85 -6.85 -1.89 13.38
C PHE A 85 -6.81 -1.82 14.90
N LEU A 86 -7.98 -1.67 15.52
CA LEU A 86 -8.07 -1.35 16.93
C LEU A 86 -8.50 -2.59 17.71
N LEU A 87 -7.77 -2.89 18.77
CA LEU A 87 -8.21 -3.82 19.80
C LEU A 87 -8.65 -3.05 21.03
N ASP A 88 -9.62 -3.58 21.76
CA ASP A 88 -9.99 -3.07 23.06
C ASP A 88 -8.98 -3.49 24.14
N LYS A 89 -9.23 -3.09 25.38
CA LYS A 89 -8.38 -3.42 26.54
C LYS A 89 -8.39 -4.91 26.91
N GLN A 90 -9.24 -5.71 26.27
CA GLN A 90 -9.34 -7.16 26.43
C GLN A 90 -8.76 -7.91 25.20
N GLY A 91 -8.14 -7.19 24.26
CA GLY A 91 -7.56 -7.78 23.05
C GLY A 91 -8.59 -8.15 21.98
N GLN A 92 -9.85 -7.73 22.11
CA GLN A 92 -10.90 -8.04 21.13
C GLN A 92 -11.01 -6.94 20.06
N PRO A 93 -11.40 -7.25 18.82
CA PRO A 93 -11.63 -6.25 17.78
C PRO A 93 -12.60 -5.15 18.23
N LEU A 94 -12.13 -3.91 18.24
CA LEU A 94 -12.92 -2.74 18.66
C LEU A 94 -13.61 -2.12 17.45
N GLY A 95 -14.56 -2.86 16.87
CA GLY A 95 -15.27 -2.51 15.64
C GLY A 95 -14.46 -2.84 14.36
N ASN A 96 -14.95 -2.38 13.21
CA ASN A 96 -14.22 -2.56 11.94
C ASN A 96 -12.91 -1.78 11.94
N ALA A 97 -11.89 -2.35 11.30
CA ALA A 97 -10.68 -1.62 10.97
C ALA A 97 -11.00 -0.56 9.89
N ILE A 98 -10.29 0.57 9.94
CA ILE A 98 -10.43 1.65 8.96
C ILE A 98 -9.20 1.62 8.03
N LEU A 99 -9.43 1.53 6.72
CA LEU A 99 -8.38 1.34 5.74
C LEU A 99 -7.70 2.65 5.34
N SER A 100 -6.51 2.58 4.75
CA SER A 100 -5.74 3.75 4.30
C SER A 100 -6.35 4.50 3.11
N SER A 101 -7.30 3.88 2.40
CA SER A 101 -8.10 4.53 1.36
C SER A 101 -9.28 5.34 1.91
N ASP A 102 -9.51 5.32 3.22
CA ASP A 102 -10.61 6.04 3.85
C ASP A 102 -10.37 7.56 3.86
N GLN A 103 -11.42 8.32 3.58
CA GLN A 103 -11.41 9.78 3.47
C GLN A 103 -12.16 10.49 4.60
N ARG A 104 -12.68 9.79 5.61
CA ARG A 104 -13.49 10.39 6.68
C ARG A 104 -12.76 11.49 7.46
N ALA A 105 -11.43 11.42 7.52
CA ALA A 105 -10.58 12.41 8.17
C ALA A 105 -10.22 13.63 7.29
N LEU A 106 -10.83 13.79 6.11
CA LEU A 106 -10.49 14.87 5.17
C LEU A 106 -10.57 16.27 5.79
N ALA A 107 -11.65 16.57 6.51
CA ALA A 107 -11.83 17.88 7.15
C ALA A 107 -10.72 18.16 8.19
N GLN A 108 -10.29 17.13 8.94
CA GLN A 108 -9.22 17.27 9.93
C GLN A 108 -7.86 17.49 9.25
N VAL A 109 -7.56 16.78 8.16
CA VAL A 109 -6.31 16.97 7.39
C VAL A 109 -6.27 18.34 6.74
N MET A 110 -7.40 18.83 6.18
CA MET A 110 -7.49 20.18 5.63
C MET A 110 -7.22 21.26 6.70
N ALA A 111 -7.80 21.11 7.90
CA ALA A 111 -7.55 22.03 9.00
C ALA A 111 -6.07 22.04 9.43
N TRP A 112 -5.43 20.87 9.51
CA TRP A 112 -4.00 20.76 9.80
C TRP A 112 -3.13 21.39 8.72
N GLN A 113 -3.48 21.21 7.44
CA GLN A 113 -2.75 21.82 6.34
C GLN A 113 -2.85 23.34 6.35
N GLN A 114 -4.03 23.90 6.65
CA GLN A 114 -4.21 25.35 6.81
C GLN A 114 -3.42 25.91 8.00
N ALA A 115 -3.23 25.10 9.05
CA ALA A 115 -2.46 25.47 10.23
C ALA A 115 -0.94 25.29 10.06
N GLY A 116 -0.44 24.78 8.92
CA GLY A 116 0.99 24.55 8.70
C GLY A 116 1.56 23.31 9.41
N MET A 117 0.72 22.45 9.98
CA MET A 117 1.16 21.27 10.75
C MET A 117 1.95 20.23 9.93
N PRO A 118 1.67 19.97 8.62
CA PRO A 118 2.47 19.05 7.84
C PRO A 118 3.96 19.40 7.81
N GLN A 119 4.30 20.70 7.80
CA GLN A 119 5.67 21.18 7.80
C GLN A 119 6.36 20.87 9.13
N ASP A 120 5.67 21.13 10.25
CA ASP A 120 6.18 20.87 11.61
C ASP A 120 6.44 19.37 11.86
N LEU A 121 5.59 18.51 11.29
CA LEU A 121 5.74 17.05 11.43
C LEU A 121 6.80 16.48 10.50
N TYR A 122 6.91 16.98 9.27
CA TYR A 122 7.70 16.36 8.23
C TYR A 122 9.19 16.25 8.60
N GLU A 123 9.76 17.21 9.33
CA GLU A 123 11.15 17.12 9.77
C GLU A 123 11.42 15.91 10.66
N GLN A 124 10.46 15.55 11.51
CA GLN A 124 10.56 14.48 12.49
C GLN A 124 10.13 13.12 11.92
N THR A 125 9.05 13.11 11.14
CA THR A 125 8.42 11.87 10.64
C THR A 125 8.87 11.50 9.24
N ARG A 126 9.29 12.48 8.44
CA ARG A 126 9.52 12.36 6.98
C ARG A 126 8.30 11.82 6.22
N GLN A 127 7.12 12.06 6.79
CA GLN A 127 5.84 11.67 6.25
C GLN A 127 5.01 12.92 5.95
N THR A 128 4.27 12.89 4.86
CA THR A 128 3.19 13.86 4.65
C THR A 128 1.99 13.50 5.53
N LEU A 129 1.02 14.42 5.66
CA LEU A 129 -0.24 14.12 6.34
C LEU A 129 -1.32 13.75 5.32
N TRP A 130 -1.96 12.60 5.52
CA TRP A 130 -3.01 12.07 4.67
C TRP A 130 -4.16 11.48 5.49
N THR A 131 -5.36 11.41 4.90
CA THR A 131 -6.60 11.00 5.58
C THR A 131 -6.54 9.58 6.16
N GLY A 132 -5.91 8.66 5.43
CA GLY A 132 -5.75 7.27 5.84
C GLY A 132 -4.60 6.98 6.79
N HIS A 133 -3.85 8.00 7.25
CA HIS A 133 -2.80 7.80 8.25
C HIS A 133 -3.38 7.44 9.62
N PRO A 134 -2.72 6.56 10.40
CA PRO A 134 -3.15 6.20 11.73
C PRO A 134 -3.50 7.41 12.60
N VAL A 135 -2.65 8.45 12.60
CA VAL A 135 -2.88 9.67 13.38
C VAL A 135 -4.15 10.44 12.98
N SER A 136 -4.46 10.49 11.69
CA SER A 136 -5.61 11.19 11.14
C SER A 136 -6.91 10.48 11.51
N LEU A 137 -6.90 9.15 11.40
CA LEU A 137 -8.03 8.29 11.75
C LEU A 137 -8.26 8.27 13.27
N LEU A 138 -7.20 8.17 14.08
CA LEU A 138 -7.30 8.25 15.54
C LEU A 138 -7.86 9.59 16.00
N ARG A 139 -7.40 10.70 15.40
CA ARG A 139 -7.93 12.04 15.70
C ARG A 139 -9.41 12.14 15.35
N TRP A 140 -9.81 11.60 14.20
CA TRP A 140 -11.21 11.56 13.80
C TRP A 140 -12.06 10.73 14.78
N ILE A 141 -11.60 9.54 15.17
CA ILE A 141 -12.29 8.67 16.15
C ILE A 141 -12.43 9.39 17.49
N LYS A 142 -11.38 10.08 17.97
CA LYS A 142 -11.44 10.86 19.21
C LYS A 142 -12.57 11.91 19.19
N GLN A 143 -12.77 12.58 18.06
CA GLN A 143 -13.77 13.64 17.91
C GLN A 143 -15.20 13.11 17.70
N HIS A 144 -15.35 12.03 16.92
CA HIS A 144 -16.65 11.57 16.45
C HIS A 144 -17.15 10.30 17.14
N GLN A 145 -16.25 9.53 17.78
CA GLN A 145 -16.53 8.27 18.47
C GLN A 145 -15.75 8.21 19.80
N PRO A 146 -15.94 9.18 20.72
CA PRO A 146 -15.14 9.30 21.95
C PRO A 146 -15.23 8.06 22.85
N GLU A 147 -16.39 7.40 22.91
CA GLU A 147 -16.56 6.15 23.66
C GLU A 147 -15.72 5.00 23.10
N ARG A 148 -15.62 4.90 21.76
CA ARG A 148 -14.74 3.94 21.10
C ARG A 148 -13.29 4.29 21.38
N TYR A 149 -12.92 5.56 21.25
CA TYR A 149 -11.56 6.03 21.51
C TYR A 149 -11.08 5.66 22.93
N ALA A 150 -11.92 5.88 23.94
CA ALA A 150 -11.59 5.59 25.34
C ALA A 150 -11.38 4.09 25.66
N LYS A 151 -11.90 3.21 24.80
CA LYS A 151 -11.79 1.75 24.92
C LYS A 151 -10.59 1.16 24.18
N ILE A 152 -9.84 1.96 23.40
CA ILE A 152 -8.67 1.46 22.67
C ILE A 152 -7.66 0.91 23.67
N GLY A 153 -7.31 -0.36 23.49
CA GLY A 153 -6.24 -1.06 24.20
C GLY A 153 -5.00 -1.26 23.33
N SER A 154 -5.15 -1.40 22.01
CA SER A 154 -4.02 -1.46 21.09
C SER A 154 -4.33 -0.86 19.73
N VAL A 155 -3.33 -0.18 19.15
CA VAL A 155 -3.37 0.34 17.77
C VAL A 155 -2.42 -0.48 16.91
N LEU A 156 -2.99 -1.16 15.93
CA LEU A 156 -2.30 -2.04 15.00
C LEU A 156 -2.56 -1.59 13.55
N MET A 157 -1.78 -2.13 12.62
CA MET A 157 -2.09 -2.11 11.19
C MET A 157 -2.41 -3.54 10.70
N ALA A 158 -2.75 -3.71 9.42
CA ALA A 158 -3.36 -4.93 8.91
C ALA A 158 -2.53 -6.21 9.20
N HIS A 159 -1.23 -6.19 8.88
CA HIS A 159 -0.33 -7.31 9.14
C HIS A 159 -0.09 -7.52 10.65
N ASP A 160 -0.04 -6.46 11.45
CA ASP A 160 0.10 -6.57 12.90
C ASP A 160 -1.11 -7.24 13.55
N TYR A 161 -2.32 -6.91 13.10
CA TYR A 161 -3.54 -7.57 13.54
C TYR A 161 -3.56 -9.05 13.17
N LEU A 162 -3.21 -9.38 11.93
CA LEU A 162 -3.14 -10.79 11.48
C LEU A 162 -2.06 -11.57 12.24
N ARG A 163 -0.92 -10.94 12.55
CA ARG A 163 0.12 -11.53 13.40
C ARG A 163 -0.41 -11.76 14.80
N TYR A 164 -1.07 -10.78 15.42
CA TYR A 164 -1.70 -10.94 16.72
C TYR A 164 -2.70 -12.10 16.73
N CYS A 165 -3.55 -12.26 15.71
CA CYS A 165 -4.44 -13.41 15.61
C CYS A 165 -3.72 -14.76 15.45
N LEU A 166 -2.49 -14.77 14.92
CA LEU A 166 -1.67 -15.97 14.81
C LEU A 166 -0.95 -16.29 16.12
N THR A 167 -0.53 -15.29 16.89
CA THR A 167 0.46 -15.44 17.96
C THR A 167 0.00 -15.07 19.36
N ASP A 168 -1.10 -14.33 19.48
CA ASP A 168 -1.56 -13.65 20.70
C ASP A 168 -0.52 -12.64 21.28
N GLU A 169 0.50 -12.28 20.50
CA GLU A 169 1.57 -11.35 20.88
C GLU A 169 1.41 -9.99 20.16
N LEU A 170 1.42 -8.91 20.95
CA LEU A 170 1.30 -7.54 20.44
C LEU A 170 2.66 -6.98 20.01
N ALA A 171 2.73 -6.51 18.77
CA ALA A 171 3.86 -5.77 18.23
C ALA A 171 3.38 -4.86 17.08
N CYS A 172 4.23 -3.92 16.66
CA CYS A 172 4.07 -3.14 15.43
C CYS A 172 5.34 -3.26 14.58
N GLU A 173 5.21 -3.64 13.32
CA GLU A 173 6.40 -3.78 12.47
C GLU A 173 6.92 -2.43 11.97
N GLU A 174 8.25 -2.29 11.95
CA GLU A 174 8.95 -1.04 11.70
C GLU A 174 8.66 -0.40 10.34
N THR A 175 8.63 -1.17 9.25
CA THR A 175 8.45 -0.61 7.90
C THR A 175 7.09 0.07 7.76
N ASN A 176 6.05 -0.45 8.41
CA ASN A 176 4.72 0.14 8.35
C ASN A 176 4.56 1.27 9.39
N ILE A 177 4.98 1.05 10.64
CA ILE A 177 4.79 2.03 11.72
C ILE A 177 5.62 3.30 11.51
N SER A 178 6.76 3.19 10.80
CA SER A 178 7.55 4.34 10.38
C SER A 178 6.79 5.33 9.49
N GLU A 179 5.71 4.88 8.83
CA GLU A 179 4.86 5.72 7.99
C GLU A 179 3.56 6.22 8.66
N SER A 180 3.48 6.08 9.99
CA SER A 180 2.25 6.38 10.74
C SER A 180 2.06 7.86 11.12
N ASN A 181 3.14 8.66 11.10
CA ASN A 181 3.30 9.94 11.81
C ASN A 181 3.33 9.85 13.36
N LEU A 182 3.47 8.66 13.94
CA LEU A 182 3.78 8.47 15.37
C LEU A 182 5.25 8.11 15.63
N TYR A 183 6.01 7.90 14.56
CA TYR A 183 7.38 7.41 14.58
C TYR A 183 8.36 8.53 14.21
N GLN A 184 9.39 8.71 15.03
CA GLN A 184 10.47 9.66 14.76
C GLN A 184 11.52 8.94 13.91
N MET A 185 11.70 9.43 12.68
CA MET A 185 12.46 8.74 11.62
C MET A 185 13.96 8.58 11.91
N GLU A 186 14.57 9.53 12.62
CA GLU A 186 15.99 9.50 12.98
C GLU A 186 16.24 8.61 14.20
N ARG A 187 15.43 8.76 15.27
CA ARG A 187 15.57 7.99 16.52
C ARG A 187 15.11 6.54 16.38
N GLY A 188 14.19 6.28 15.46
CA GLY A 188 13.69 4.96 15.19
C GLY A 188 12.69 4.41 16.22
N CYS A 189 11.91 5.29 16.84
CA CYS A 189 10.96 4.93 17.89
C CYS A 189 9.73 5.83 17.88
N TYR A 190 8.71 5.48 18.67
CA TYR A 190 7.59 6.37 18.92
C TYR A 190 8.04 7.66 19.61
N ASP A 191 7.43 8.79 19.24
CA ASP A 191 7.63 10.05 19.94
C ASP A 191 6.32 10.59 20.53
N PRO A 192 6.16 10.61 21.87
CA PRO A 192 4.98 11.18 22.52
C PRO A 192 4.69 12.62 22.11
N ALA A 193 5.70 13.41 21.75
CA ALA A 193 5.51 14.79 21.30
C ALA A 193 4.74 14.87 19.98
N LEU A 194 4.94 13.92 19.06
CA LEU A 194 4.16 13.82 17.82
C LEU A 194 2.68 13.57 18.13
N ALA A 195 2.39 12.59 18.99
CA ALA A 195 1.03 12.28 19.40
C ALA A 195 0.36 13.47 20.12
N GLN A 196 1.11 14.19 20.97
CA GLN A 196 0.65 15.39 21.65
C GLN A 196 0.31 16.52 20.66
N LEU A 197 1.18 16.79 19.68
CA LEU A 197 0.99 17.79 18.64
C LEU A 197 -0.27 17.53 17.81
N LEU A 198 -0.53 16.25 17.53
CA LEU A 198 -1.71 15.78 16.80
C LEU A 198 -2.96 15.66 17.69
N GLY A 199 -2.86 15.99 18.98
CA GLY A 199 -3.97 16.00 19.93
C GLY A 199 -4.52 14.61 20.27
N ILE A 200 -3.66 13.58 20.22
CA ILE A 200 -3.97 12.17 20.47
C ILE A 200 -2.98 11.53 21.46
N GLY A 201 -2.31 12.32 22.31
CA GLY A 201 -1.25 11.86 23.22
C GLY A 201 -1.63 10.68 24.12
N GLU A 202 -2.92 10.51 24.44
CA GLU A 202 -3.42 9.39 25.24
C GLU A 202 -3.19 8.02 24.58
N ILE A 203 -3.04 8.00 23.25
CA ILE A 203 -2.87 6.76 22.48
C ILE A 203 -1.50 6.10 22.70
N MET A 204 -0.51 6.83 23.23
CA MET A 204 0.85 6.32 23.42
C MET A 204 0.89 5.03 24.26
N SER A 205 0.00 4.93 25.24
CA SER A 205 -0.13 3.73 26.10
C SER A 205 -0.72 2.50 25.37
N ALA A 206 -1.34 2.71 24.21
CA ALA A 206 -1.93 1.67 23.37
C ALA A 206 -1.06 1.32 22.15
N LEU A 207 0.19 1.82 22.07
CA LEU A 207 1.11 1.46 21.00
C LEU A 207 1.97 0.26 21.42
N PRO A 208 1.86 -0.89 20.71
CA PRO A 208 2.71 -2.05 20.97
C PRO A 208 4.20 -1.78 20.70
N PRO A 209 5.11 -2.60 21.25
CA PRO A 209 6.54 -2.54 20.93
C PRO A 209 6.81 -2.65 19.42
N ILE A 210 7.87 -1.97 18.96
CA ILE A 210 8.29 -2.01 17.56
C ILE A 210 9.20 -3.22 17.34
N VAL A 211 8.97 -3.96 16.25
CA VAL A 211 9.77 -5.13 15.84
C VAL A 211 10.27 -4.99 14.41
N GLY A 212 11.40 -5.62 14.10
CA GLY A 212 11.96 -5.65 12.74
C GLY A 212 11.22 -6.62 11.81
N SER A 213 11.31 -6.40 10.49
CA SER A 213 10.58 -7.18 9.49
C SER A 213 10.85 -8.69 9.53
N ALA A 214 12.10 -9.07 9.79
CA ALA A 214 12.56 -10.47 9.86
C ALA A 214 12.69 -11.00 11.30
N GLU A 215 12.43 -10.16 12.30
CA GLU A 215 12.44 -10.56 13.71
C GLU A 215 11.27 -11.50 13.99
N ILE A 216 11.48 -12.55 14.80
CA ILE A 216 10.39 -13.42 15.24
C ILE A 216 9.55 -12.63 16.25
N ALA A 217 8.35 -12.24 15.84
CA ALA A 217 7.41 -11.42 16.61
C ALA A 217 6.24 -12.25 17.13
N GLY A 218 6.58 -13.48 17.54
CA GLY A 218 5.68 -14.46 18.14
C GLY A 218 5.66 -15.81 17.43
N ARG A 219 4.83 -16.71 17.94
CA ARG A 219 4.70 -18.08 17.43
C ARG A 219 3.24 -18.49 17.36
N VAL A 220 2.92 -19.33 16.37
CA VAL A 220 1.54 -19.81 16.17
C VAL A 220 0.96 -20.40 17.46
N SER A 221 -0.14 -19.83 17.93
CA SER A 221 -0.85 -20.26 19.13
C SER A 221 -1.66 -21.55 18.89
N ALA A 222 -2.16 -22.17 19.95
CA ALA A 222 -2.99 -23.38 19.84
C ALA A 222 -4.29 -23.13 19.05
N GLU A 223 -4.94 -21.98 19.29
CA GLU A 223 -6.16 -21.59 18.60
C GLU A 223 -5.87 -21.31 17.11
N ALA A 224 -4.81 -20.55 16.82
CA ALA A 224 -4.41 -20.26 15.45
C ALA A 224 -4.03 -21.54 14.68
N ALA A 225 -3.31 -22.48 15.30
CA ALA A 225 -3.00 -23.79 14.72
C ALA A 225 -4.27 -24.57 14.35
N ALA A 226 -5.27 -24.57 15.23
CA ALA A 226 -6.55 -25.25 15.00
C ALA A 226 -7.32 -24.67 13.80
N LEU A 227 -7.19 -23.36 13.52
CA LEU A 227 -7.85 -22.71 12.38
C LEU A 227 -7.04 -22.80 11.08
N THR A 228 -5.72 -22.67 11.16
CA THR A 228 -4.82 -22.58 9.99
C THR A 228 -4.27 -23.91 9.50
N GLY A 229 -4.23 -24.94 10.36
CA GLY A 229 -3.53 -26.19 10.07
C GLY A 229 -2.01 -26.11 10.24
N LEU A 230 -1.46 -25.00 10.72
CA LEU A 230 -0.05 -24.86 11.08
C LEU A 230 0.28 -25.59 12.38
N GLN A 231 1.57 -25.84 12.62
CA GLN A 231 2.03 -26.42 13.88
C GLN A 231 2.09 -25.32 14.96
N VAL A 232 1.58 -25.62 16.16
CA VAL A 232 1.81 -24.78 17.35
C VAL A 232 3.31 -24.52 17.52
N GLY A 233 3.67 -23.26 17.75
CA GLY A 233 5.07 -22.87 17.91
C GLY A 233 5.78 -22.49 16.60
N THR A 234 5.13 -22.62 15.43
CA THR A 234 5.69 -22.16 14.14
C THR A 234 6.05 -20.66 14.26
N PRO A 235 7.30 -20.25 13.98
CA PRO A 235 7.70 -18.85 14.04
C PRO A 235 6.91 -17.96 13.09
N VAL A 236 6.48 -16.79 13.58
CA VAL A 236 5.90 -15.74 12.74
C VAL A 236 6.79 -14.51 12.83
N VAL A 237 7.28 -14.02 11.68
CA VAL A 237 8.14 -12.82 11.66
C VAL A 237 7.31 -11.53 11.68
N GLY A 238 7.96 -10.40 11.97
CA GLY A 238 7.32 -9.08 12.01
C GLY A 238 6.49 -8.79 10.76
N GLY A 239 7.01 -9.11 9.57
CA GLY A 239 6.31 -8.90 8.30
C GLY A 239 6.75 -7.62 7.60
N LEU A 240 5.96 -7.17 6.63
CA LEU A 240 6.33 -6.06 5.74
C LEU A 240 5.11 -5.23 5.37
N PHE A 241 5.31 -3.93 5.26
CA PHE A 241 4.48 -3.07 4.42
C PHE A 241 4.60 -3.51 2.95
N ASP A 242 3.47 -3.63 2.24
CA ASP A 242 3.40 -4.13 0.86
C ASP A 242 4.26 -3.35 -0.16
N VAL A 243 4.44 -2.04 0.02
CA VAL A 243 5.33 -1.24 -0.84
C VAL A 243 6.80 -1.63 -0.62
N VAL A 244 7.19 -1.95 0.61
CA VAL A 244 8.54 -2.44 0.94
C VAL A 244 8.72 -3.87 0.42
N SER A 245 7.75 -4.76 0.62
CA SER A 245 7.82 -6.14 0.10
C SER A 245 7.92 -6.15 -1.43
N THR A 246 7.19 -5.26 -2.11
CA THR A 246 7.27 -5.11 -3.57
C THR A 246 8.63 -4.59 -4.01
N ALA A 247 9.21 -3.62 -3.30
CA ALA A 247 10.56 -3.09 -3.61
C ALA A 247 11.64 -4.18 -3.44
N LEU A 248 11.55 -4.99 -2.39
CA LEU A 248 12.43 -6.15 -2.17
C LEU A 248 12.30 -7.16 -3.31
N CYS A 249 11.08 -7.56 -3.66
CA CYS A 249 10.82 -8.51 -4.75
C CYS A 249 11.26 -7.98 -6.13
N ALA A 250 11.23 -6.65 -6.32
CA ALA A 250 11.74 -6.01 -7.53
C ALA A 250 13.29 -5.98 -7.61
N GLY A 251 13.98 -6.42 -6.56
CA GLY A 251 15.45 -6.48 -6.51
C GLY A 251 16.10 -5.10 -6.52
N LEU A 252 15.51 -4.14 -5.81
CA LEU A 252 16.14 -2.87 -5.50
C LEU A 252 17.22 -3.13 -4.45
N GLN A 253 18.46 -2.74 -4.75
CA GLN A 253 19.64 -2.97 -3.89
C GLN A 253 20.36 -1.67 -3.53
N ASP A 254 20.16 -0.64 -4.36
CA ASP A 254 20.83 0.65 -4.28
C ASP A 254 19.97 1.74 -4.97
N GLU A 255 20.51 2.96 -5.01
CA GLU A 255 19.90 4.14 -5.64
C GLU A 255 19.92 4.11 -7.19
N THR A 256 20.44 3.05 -7.83
CA THR A 256 20.54 2.95 -9.30
C THR A 256 19.27 2.39 -9.95
N ARG A 257 18.31 1.94 -9.15
CA ARG A 257 17.05 1.35 -9.61
C ARG A 257 15.87 1.96 -8.90
N LEU A 258 14.81 2.19 -9.66
CA LEU A 258 13.48 2.51 -9.16
C LEU A 258 12.54 1.35 -9.47
N ASN A 259 11.48 1.25 -8.71
CA ASN A 259 10.35 0.37 -8.94
C ASN A 259 9.10 1.22 -9.20
N ALA A 260 8.27 0.84 -10.16
CA ALA A 260 6.96 1.43 -10.40
C ALA A 260 5.91 0.32 -10.38
N VAL A 261 4.94 0.45 -9.48
CA VAL A 261 3.80 -0.46 -9.36
C VAL A 261 2.61 0.19 -10.05
N MET A 262 2.13 -0.45 -11.11
CA MET A 262 0.94 -0.05 -11.87
C MET A 262 -0.24 -0.96 -11.47
N GLY A 263 -0.76 -0.75 -10.26
CA GLY A 263 -1.92 -1.47 -9.72
C GLY A 263 -3.15 -0.58 -9.63
N THR A 264 -4.02 -0.85 -8.64
CA THR A 264 -5.09 0.06 -8.20
C THR A 264 -4.49 1.42 -7.80
N TRP A 265 -3.35 1.39 -7.12
CA TRP A 265 -2.52 2.54 -6.80
C TRP A 265 -1.37 2.69 -7.80
N SER A 266 -0.95 3.92 -8.00
CA SER A 266 0.29 4.25 -8.69
C SER A 266 1.36 4.51 -7.64
N VAL A 267 2.39 3.67 -7.56
CA VAL A 267 3.48 3.84 -6.60
C VAL A 267 4.82 3.76 -7.32
N THR A 268 5.65 4.79 -7.19
CA THR A 268 7.06 4.75 -7.61
C THR A 268 7.94 4.78 -6.38
N SER A 269 8.80 3.78 -6.20
CA SER A 269 9.67 3.65 -5.04
C SER A 269 11.14 3.50 -5.42
N GLY A 270 12.01 3.95 -4.51
CA GLY A 270 13.45 3.76 -4.53
C GLY A 270 13.95 3.47 -3.12
N ILE A 271 15.17 2.96 -2.99
CA ILE A 271 15.78 2.73 -1.67
C ILE A 271 17.07 3.51 -1.52
N THR A 272 17.37 3.94 -0.30
CA THR A 272 18.51 4.78 0.03
C THR A 272 19.01 4.49 1.44
N ALA A 273 20.25 4.87 1.75
CA ALA A 273 20.77 4.88 3.11
C ALA A 273 20.77 6.30 3.73
N THR A 274 20.28 7.31 3.01
CA THR A 274 20.34 8.70 3.43
C THR A 274 19.00 9.40 3.32
N ILE A 275 18.72 10.28 4.28
CA ILE A 275 17.62 11.23 4.19
C ILE A 275 18.17 12.49 3.54
N ALA A 276 17.54 12.96 2.45
CA ALA A 276 17.98 14.18 1.80
C ALA A 276 17.66 15.40 2.68
N SER A 277 18.67 16.13 3.11
CA SER A 277 18.52 17.49 3.64
C SER A 277 18.24 18.44 2.46
N ASP A 278 17.18 19.24 2.56
CA ASP A 278 16.89 20.34 1.63
C ASP A 278 16.55 19.92 0.17
N SER A 279 15.50 19.12 0.00
CA SER A 279 15.01 18.71 -1.33
C SER A 279 13.95 19.65 -1.92
N GLY A 280 13.55 20.71 -1.20
CA GLY A 280 12.46 21.62 -1.59
C GLY A 280 11.08 20.94 -1.77
N TYR A 281 10.99 19.64 -1.49
CA TYR A 281 9.84 18.79 -1.75
C TYR A 281 9.74 17.68 -0.68
N PRO A 282 8.57 17.48 -0.06
CA PRO A 282 8.42 16.52 1.03
C PRO A 282 8.21 15.08 0.51
N PHE A 283 9.29 14.43 0.07
CA PHE A 283 9.27 13.00 -0.28
C PHE A 283 8.85 12.12 0.91
N VAL A 284 8.06 11.08 0.67
CA VAL A 284 7.65 10.16 1.73
C VAL A 284 8.76 9.14 1.99
N TYR A 285 9.34 9.15 3.20
CA TYR A 285 10.36 8.18 3.63
C TYR A 285 9.78 7.18 4.62
N GLY A 286 9.85 5.89 4.32
CA GLY A 286 9.62 4.81 5.29
C GLY A 286 10.92 4.11 5.64
N ARG A 287 10.91 3.34 6.74
CA ARG A 287 12.00 2.38 7.02
C ARG A 287 11.97 1.25 6.01
N HIS A 288 13.15 0.81 5.59
CA HIS A 288 13.31 -0.39 4.79
C HIS A 288 13.52 -1.60 5.70
N ALA A 289 13.24 -2.81 5.20
CA ALA A 289 13.43 -4.05 5.97
C ALA A 289 14.89 -4.34 6.35
N GLU A 290 15.83 -3.72 5.65
CA GLU A 290 17.26 -3.78 5.95
C GLU A 290 17.65 -2.59 6.84
N GLN A 291 18.32 -2.89 7.95
CA GLN A 291 18.71 -1.91 8.94
C GLN A 291 19.53 -0.77 8.31
N GLY A 292 19.19 0.48 8.70
CA GLY A 292 19.89 1.68 8.22
C GLY A 292 19.50 2.13 6.80
N LYS A 293 18.56 1.44 6.14
CA LYS A 293 18.02 1.87 4.85
C LYS A 293 16.60 2.43 5.00
N TYR A 294 16.25 3.24 4.02
CA TYR A 294 14.94 3.86 3.85
C TYR A 294 14.37 3.47 2.50
N ILE A 295 13.06 3.31 2.46
CA ILE A 295 12.31 3.37 1.22
C ILE A 295 11.82 4.80 1.02
N VAL A 296 11.96 5.32 -0.19
CA VAL A 296 11.35 6.58 -0.59
C VAL A 296 10.31 6.26 -1.64
N HIS A 297 9.12 6.83 -1.53
CA HIS A 297 8.10 6.59 -2.52
C HIS A 297 7.22 7.81 -2.79
N GLU A 298 6.75 7.87 -4.03
CA GLU A 298 5.71 8.77 -4.51
C GLU A 298 4.51 7.90 -4.86
N ALA A 299 3.34 8.22 -4.32
CA ALA A 299 2.14 7.43 -4.52
C ALA A 299 0.90 8.29 -4.79
N SER A 300 -0.03 7.75 -5.57
CA SER A 300 -1.38 8.28 -5.70
C SER A 300 -2.41 7.15 -5.70
N PRO A 301 -3.64 7.39 -5.18
CA PRO A 301 -4.73 6.42 -5.21
C PRO A 301 -5.31 6.21 -6.62
N THR A 302 -4.56 6.59 -7.65
CA THR A 302 -5.06 6.79 -9.01
C THR A 302 -4.18 6.04 -9.99
N SER A 303 -4.73 4.97 -10.56
CA SER A 303 -4.05 4.18 -11.57
C SER A 303 -5.10 3.39 -12.36
N ALA A 304 -4.93 2.07 -12.50
CA ALA A 304 -5.77 1.16 -13.27
C ALA A 304 -7.27 1.23 -12.93
N ALA A 305 -7.59 1.51 -11.65
CA ALA A 305 -8.96 1.54 -11.16
C ALA A 305 -9.85 2.59 -11.85
N ASN A 306 -9.27 3.67 -12.41
CA ASN A 306 -10.03 4.64 -13.21
C ASN A 306 -10.60 4.01 -14.49
N LEU A 307 -9.80 3.20 -15.17
CA LEU A 307 -10.23 2.49 -16.37
C LEU A 307 -11.25 1.42 -16.02
N GLU A 308 -11.02 0.65 -14.95
CA GLU A 308 -11.96 -0.38 -14.49
C GLU A 308 -13.33 0.21 -14.16
N TRP A 309 -13.36 1.33 -13.43
CA TRP A 309 -14.58 2.06 -13.13
C TRP A 309 -15.28 2.55 -14.41
N PHE A 310 -14.57 3.20 -15.32
CA PHE A 310 -15.15 3.68 -16.58
C PHE A 310 -15.69 2.52 -17.42
N CYS A 311 -14.96 1.42 -17.51
CA CYS A 311 -15.41 0.23 -18.23
C CYS A 311 -16.70 -0.33 -17.65
N GLN A 312 -16.80 -0.40 -16.31
CA GLN A 312 -18.01 -0.85 -15.62
C GLN A 312 -19.21 0.07 -15.90
N GLN A 313 -19.04 1.40 -15.85
CA GLN A 313 -20.14 2.34 -16.06
C GLN A 313 -20.64 2.37 -17.52
N TRP A 314 -19.77 2.07 -18.49
CA TRP A 314 -20.11 2.08 -19.93
C TRP A 314 -20.31 0.68 -20.53
N GLY A 315 -20.33 -0.37 -19.71
CA GLY A 315 -20.53 -1.75 -20.17
C GLY A 315 -19.43 -2.27 -21.09
N LEU A 316 -18.20 -1.75 -20.95
CA LEU A 316 -17.04 -2.16 -21.74
C LEU A 316 -16.35 -3.33 -21.03
N GLN A 317 -16.38 -4.52 -21.65
CA GLN A 317 -15.83 -5.74 -21.03
C GLN A 317 -14.64 -6.31 -21.80
N ASP A 318 -14.50 -5.98 -23.09
CA ASP A 318 -13.41 -6.46 -23.94
C ASP A 318 -12.19 -5.52 -23.90
N TYR A 319 -11.27 -5.78 -22.97
CA TYR A 319 -9.99 -5.06 -22.89
C TYR A 319 -9.13 -5.20 -24.16
N ALA A 320 -9.29 -6.26 -24.96
CA ALA A 320 -8.55 -6.38 -26.22
C ALA A 320 -9.08 -5.41 -27.28
N GLN A 321 -10.39 -5.14 -27.29
CA GLN A 321 -10.99 -4.07 -28.08
C GLN A 321 -10.51 -2.69 -27.62
N LEU A 322 -10.52 -2.40 -26.32
CA LEU A 322 -10.03 -1.12 -25.79
C LEU A 322 -8.57 -0.85 -26.20
N ASN A 323 -7.74 -1.90 -26.16
CA ASN A 323 -6.35 -1.78 -26.59
C ASN A 323 -6.20 -1.50 -28.09
N ARG A 324 -7.07 -2.06 -28.94
CA ARG A 324 -7.09 -1.75 -30.37
C ARG A 324 -7.50 -0.30 -30.61
N TRP A 325 -8.58 0.16 -29.95
CA TRP A 325 -9.01 1.55 -30.02
C TRP A 325 -7.88 2.54 -29.73
N VAL A 326 -7.15 2.33 -28.63
CA VAL A 326 -6.03 3.21 -28.25
C VAL A 326 -4.85 3.09 -29.22
N ALA A 327 -4.59 1.90 -29.76
CA ALA A 327 -3.48 1.67 -30.69
C ALA A 327 -3.73 2.25 -32.09
N ASP A 328 -4.98 2.25 -32.54
CA ASP A 328 -5.39 2.74 -33.87
C ASP A 328 -5.51 4.28 -33.90
N LEU A 329 -5.70 4.92 -32.75
CA LEU A 329 -5.73 6.36 -32.63
C LEU A 329 -4.32 6.99 -32.75
N PRO A 330 -4.19 8.19 -33.34
CA PRO A 330 -2.94 8.92 -33.34
C PRO A 330 -2.42 9.16 -31.92
N LYS A 331 -1.15 8.83 -31.68
CA LYS A 331 -0.48 9.11 -30.40
C LYS A 331 -0.33 10.61 -30.22
N ALA A 332 -0.72 11.14 -29.06
CA ALA A 332 -0.68 12.59 -28.77
C ALA A 332 -1.42 13.45 -29.82
N GLY A 333 -2.39 12.89 -30.55
CA GLY A 333 -3.18 13.62 -31.53
C GLY A 333 -4.46 14.24 -30.96
N SER A 334 -4.81 13.91 -29.72
CA SER A 334 -6.00 14.38 -29.03
C SER A 334 -5.66 15.48 -28.03
N GLN A 335 -6.42 16.57 -28.02
CA GLN A 335 -6.35 17.61 -26.98
C GLN A 335 -7.19 17.25 -25.75
N LEU A 336 -7.87 16.11 -25.77
CA LEU A 336 -8.67 15.62 -24.66
C LEU A 336 -7.75 15.10 -23.54
N LEU A 337 -7.82 15.74 -22.39
CA LEU A 337 -7.09 15.35 -21.19
C LEU A 337 -8.03 14.70 -20.17
N PHE A 338 -7.51 13.73 -19.43
CA PHE A 338 -8.19 13.14 -18.29
C PHE A 338 -7.36 13.31 -17.01
N ALA A 339 -7.92 13.95 -16.00
CA ALA A 339 -7.36 14.00 -14.66
C ALA A 339 -7.87 12.78 -13.87
N PRO A 340 -7.01 11.83 -13.47
CA PRO A 340 -7.44 10.51 -12.97
C PRO A 340 -7.79 10.48 -11.47
N PHE A 341 -8.32 11.57 -10.90
CA PHE A 341 -8.51 11.75 -9.44
C PHE A 341 -9.84 11.19 -8.90
N LEU A 342 -10.25 10.00 -9.36
CA LEU A 342 -11.53 9.39 -8.96
C LEU A 342 -11.53 8.97 -7.49
N TYR A 343 -10.39 8.52 -6.97
CA TYR A 343 -10.21 8.04 -5.60
C TYR A 343 -9.38 9.01 -4.73
N GLY A 344 -9.28 10.27 -5.16
CA GLY A 344 -8.46 11.30 -4.53
C GLY A 344 -7.21 11.66 -5.36
N SER A 345 -6.42 12.61 -4.87
CA SER A 345 -5.25 13.13 -5.57
C SER A 345 -4.10 13.40 -4.61
N ASN A 346 -2.88 13.17 -5.08
CA ASN A 346 -1.64 13.62 -4.43
C ASN A 346 -1.15 14.98 -4.98
N ALA A 347 -1.80 15.51 -6.01
CA ALA A 347 -1.47 16.80 -6.61
C ALA A 347 -2.16 17.97 -5.89
N GLY A 348 -3.24 17.70 -5.16
CA GLY A 348 -3.98 18.68 -4.38
C GLY A 348 -5.19 18.06 -3.69
N LEU A 349 -5.52 18.55 -2.48
CA LEU A 349 -6.70 18.10 -1.76
C LEU A 349 -7.99 18.51 -2.48
N GLY A 350 -8.97 17.63 -2.51
CA GLY A 350 -10.30 17.89 -3.07
C GLY A 350 -10.38 17.86 -4.60
N LEU A 351 -9.28 17.54 -5.31
CA LEU A 351 -9.33 17.33 -6.75
C LEU A 351 -10.11 16.06 -7.09
N SER A 352 -10.98 16.16 -8.10
CA SER A 352 -11.82 15.07 -8.60
C SER A 352 -11.47 14.68 -10.03
N ALA A 353 -11.90 13.49 -10.45
CA ALA A 353 -11.72 13.05 -11.83
C ALA A 353 -12.44 14.00 -12.80
N SER A 354 -11.80 14.36 -13.91
CA SER A 354 -12.38 15.24 -14.92
C SER A 354 -11.83 14.96 -16.31
N PHE A 355 -12.68 15.13 -17.32
CA PHE A 355 -12.26 15.27 -18.71
C PHE A 355 -12.19 16.75 -19.06
N TYR A 356 -11.13 17.17 -19.75
CA TYR A 356 -10.93 18.53 -20.20
C TYR A 356 -10.70 18.55 -21.71
N GLY A 357 -11.38 19.44 -22.43
CA GLY A 357 -11.23 19.58 -23.88
C GLY A 357 -12.14 18.70 -24.74
N ILE A 358 -13.24 18.16 -24.19
CA ILE A 358 -14.23 17.40 -24.98
C ILE A 358 -14.83 18.32 -26.06
N GLN A 359 -14.90 17.78 -27.28
CA GLN A 359 -15.55 18.37 -28.46
C GLN A 359 -16.39 17.31 -29.18
N ALA A 360 -17.35 17.74 -30.01
CA ALA A 360 -18.36 16.85 -30.61
C ALA A 360 -17.80 15.74 -31.53
N PHE A 361 -16.58 15.88 -32.07
CA PHE A 361 -15.96 14.85 -32.90
C PHE A 361 -15.35 13.70 -32.09
N HIS A 362 -15.17 13.87 -30.77
CA HIS A 362 -14.62 12.82 -29.92
C HIS A 362 -15.63 11.68 -29.75
N GLN A 363 -15.11 10.47 -29.86
CA GLN A 363 -15.85 9.23 -29.72
C GLN A 363 -15.36 8.45 -28.48
N ARG A 364 -15.94 7.28 -28.22
CA ARG A 364 -15.63 6.46 -27.02
C ARG A 364 -14.15 6.10 -26.94
N GLU A 365 -13.54 5.77 -28.07
CA GLU A 365 -12.11 5.47 -28.19
C GLU A 365 -11.22 6.63 -27.75
N HIS A 366 -11.63 7.88 -27.99
CA HIS A 366 -10.88 9.06 -27.56
C HIS A 366 -10.95 9.25 -26.03
N LEU A 367 -12.11 9.00 -25.43
CA LEU A 367 -12.26 9.01 -23.96
C LEU A 367 -11.40 7.92 -23.32
N VAL A 368 -11.38 6.72 -23.89
CA VAL A 368 -10.54 5.60 -23.43
C VAL A 368 -9.05 5.96 -23.57
N GLN A 369 -8.62 6.50 -24.72
CA GLN A 369 -7.24 6.98 -24.91
C GLN A 369 -6.86 8.01 -23.85
N ALA A 370 -7.71 9.02 -23.61
CA ALA A 370 -7.45 10.04 -22.61
C ALA A 370 -7.30 9.46 -21.20
N ILE A 371 -8.11 8.45 -20.83
CA ILE A 371 -7.95 7.76 -19.53
C ILE A 371 -6.59 7.04 -19.44
N PHE A 372 -6.19 6.31 -20.50
CA PHE A 372 -4.89 5.63 -20.54
C PHE A 372 -3.75 6.64 -20.38
N GLU A 373 -3.78 7.73 -21.16
CA GLU A 373 -2.77 8.79 -21.13
C GLU A 373 -2.75 9.52 -19.78
N GLY A 374 -3.91 9.86 -19.22
CA GLY A 374 -4.02 10.50 -17.91
C GLY A 374 -3.42 9.67 -16.78
N VAL A 375 -3.64 8.34 -16.79
CA VAL A 375 -2.99 7.41 -15.85
C VAL A 375 -1.48 7.41 -16.06
N VAL A 376 -1.00 7.32 -17.31
CA VAL A 376 0.44 7.36 -17.62
C VAL A 376 1.07 8.69 -17.20
N PHE A 377 0.42 9.82 -17.41
CA PHE A 377 0.91 11.15 -16.99
C PHE A 377 1.03 11.26 -15.48
N CYS A 378 0.11 10.66 -14.72
CA CYS A 378 0.21 10.57 -13.27
C CYS A 378 1.45 9.77 -12.85
N HIS A 379 1.65 8.57 -13.42
CA HIS A 379 2.87 7.76 -13.22
C HIS A 379 4.15 8.52 -13.57
N MET A 380 4.15 9.24 -14.69
CA MET A 380 5.29 10.04 -15.14
C MET A 380 5.60 11.21 -14.20
N THR A 381 4.58 11.79 -13.56
CA THR A 381 4.76 12.84 -12.55
C THR A 381 5.54 12.30 -11.35
N HIS A 382 5.12 11.14 -10.82
CA HIS A 382 5.81 10.45 -9.73
C HIS A 382 7.24 10.07 -10.14
N LEU A 383 7.42 9.47 -11.31
CA LEU A 383 8.74 9.05 -11.80
C LEU A 383 9.68 10.25 -11.98
N ASN A 384 9.20 11.36 -12.53
CA ASN A 384 10.03 12.55 -12.72
C ASN A 384 10.49 13.16 -11.38
N ARG A 385 9.62 13.19 -10.36
CA ARG A 385 10.01 13.59 -8.99
C ARG A 385 11.00 12.61 -8.37
N MET A 386 10.73 11.31 -8.47
CA MET A 386 11.62 10.28 -7.96
C MET A 386 13.00 10.33 -8.64
N ARG A 387 13.09 10.67 -9.92
CA ARG A 387 14.38 10.88 -10.60
C ARG A 387 15.15 12.10 -10.11
N GLN A 388 14.48 13.10 -9.53
CA GLN A 388 15.17 14.21 -8.86
C GLN A 388 15.81 13.72 -7.55
N ARG A 389 15.09 12.87 -6.79
CA ARG A 389 15.66 12.24 -5.57
C ARG A 389 16.71 11.18 -5.88
N PHE A 390 16.59 10.47 -7.00
CA PHE A 390 17.47 9.37 -7.43
C PHE A 390 18.08 9.70 -8.79
N PRO A 391 18.99 10.69 -8.89
CA PRO A 391 19.57 11.10 -10.17
C PRO A 391 20.45 10.02 -10.81
N GLN A 392 20.92 9.05 -10.00
CA GLN A 392 21.71 7.90 -10.44
C GLN A 392 20.87 6.72 -10.94
N ALA A 393 19.53 6.83 -10.91
CA ALA A 393 18.64 5.77 -11.38
C ALA A 393 18.85 5.51 -12.88
N LYS A 394 19.26 4.28 -13.20
CA LYS A 394 19.54 3.79 -14.56
C LYS A 394 18.50 2.79 -15.04
N ALA A 395 17.70 2.23 -14.14
CA ALA A 395 16.66 1.27 -14.48
C ALA A 395 15.36 1.53 -13.71
N LEU A 396 14.24 1.25 -14.38
CA LEU A 396 12.91 1.19 -13.78
C LEU A 396 12.41 -0.25 -13.86
N ARG A 397 12.15 -0.87 -12.73
CA ARG A 397 11.40 -2.13 -12.62
C ARG A 397 9.92 -1.77 -12.64
N VAL A 398 9.14 -2.41 -13.50
CA VAL A 398 7.70 -2.20 -13.53
C VAL A 398 6.99 -3.49 -13.19
N THR A 399 6.05 -3.40 -12.25
CA THR A 399 5.21 -4.49 -11.76
C THR A 399 3.73 -4.06 -11.74
N GLY A 400 2.80 -5.01 -11.72
CA GLY A 400 1.36 -4.73 -11.61
C GLY A 400 0.51 -5.34 -12.74
N GLY A 401 -0.75 -5.64 -12.41
CA GLY A 401 -1.67 -6.35 -13.31
C GLY A 401 -2.03 -5.61 -14.60
N LEU A 402 -1.85 -4.28 -14.63
CA LEU A 402 -2.11 -3.44 -15.81
C LEU A 402 -1.13 -3.73 -16.96
N LEU A 403 0.08 -4.22 -16.68
CA LEU A 403 1.07 -4.58 -17.71
C LEU A 403 0.55 -5.64 -18.68
N ASN A 404 -0.30 -6.55 -18.21
CA ASN A 404 -0.92 -7.57 -19.07
C ASN A 404 -2.05 -7.01 -19.95
N ARG A 405 -2.47 -5.75 -19.73
CA ARG A 405 -3.67 -5.15 -20.33
C ARG A 405 -3.39 -3.89 -21.15
N LEU A 406 -2.14 -3.44 -21.30
CA LEU A 406 -1.78 -2.26 -22.11
C LEU A 406 -1.33 -2.64 -23.54
N PRO A 407 -1.64 -1.85 -24.59
CA PRO A 407 -1.14 -2.09 -25.94
C PRO A 407 0.38 -1.86 -25.96
N GLY A 408 1.13 -2.82 -26.49
CA GLY A 408 2.61 -2.77 -26.52
C GLY A 408 3.31 -3.44 -25.33
N CYS A 409 2.57 -3.91 -24.30
CA CYS A 409 3.14 -4.71 -23.21
C CYS A 409 2.95 -6.23 -23.37
N LYS A 410 2.32 -6.68 -24.47
CA LYS A 410 2.01 -8.10 -24.76
C LYS A 410 3.23 -9.02 -25.01
N CYS A 411 4.45 -8.54 -24.85
CA CYS A 411 5.68 -9.35 -24.97
C CYS A 411 6.56 -9.29 -23.71
N LEU A 412 6.01 -8.94 -22.54
CA LEU A 412 6.83 -8.65 -21.37
C LEU A 412 6.44 -9.57 -20.20
N PRO A 413 7.40 -10.33 -19.63
CA PRO A 413 7.14 -11.12 -18.43
C PRO A 413 6.69 -10.19 -17.29
N THR A 414 6.03 -10.77 -16.28
CA THR A 414 5.43 -10.15 -15.07
C THR A 414 6.35 -9.23 -14.25
N SER A 415 7.61 -9.08 -14.67
CA SER A 415 8.58 -8.08 -14.25
C SER A 415 9.42 -7.66 -15.48
N ALA A 416 9.40 -6.38 -15.87
CA ALA A 416 10.27 -5.85 -16.92
C ALA A 416 11.21 -4.79 -16.34
N ALA A 417 12.51 -4.89 -16.67
CA ALA A 417 13.49 -3.86 -16.37
C ALA A 417 13.69 -2.97 -17.59
N TYR A 418 13.36 -1.69 -17.46
CA TYR A 418 13.57 -0.71 -18.51
C TYR A 418 14.84 0.08 -18.22
N ARG A 419 15.73 0.21 -19.22
CA ARG A 419 16.83 1.17 -19.13
C ARG A 419 16.27 2.59 -19.21
N LEU A 420 16.50 3.37 -18.17
CA LEU A 420 16.25 4.82 -18.18
C LEU A 420 17.34 5.48 -19.02
N SER A 421 17.21 5.41 -20.35
CA SER A 421 18.11 6.13 -21.26
C SER A 421 17.65 7.58 -21.44
N SER A 422 18.60 8.52 -21.44
CA SER A 422 18.36 9.96 -21.59
C SER A 422 17.77 10.40 -22.93
N ARG A 423 17.56 9.47 -23.89
CA ARG A 423 17.23 9.80 -25.28
C ARG A 423 15.80 9.46 -25.75
N ARG A 424 14.94 8.81 -24.96
CA ARG A 424 13.60 8.38 -25.43
C ARG A 424 12.36 8.91 -24.69
N TRP A 425 12.53 9.76 -23.68
CA TRP A 425 11.42 10.26 -22.86
C TRP A 425 11.49 11.78 -22.73
N ARG A 426 11.53 12.48 -23.87
CA ARG A 426 11.36 13.95 -23.88
C ARG A 426 9.87 14.27 -23.76
N LYS A 427 9.58 15.36 -23.02
CA LYS A 427 8.26 16.00 -22.88
C LYS A 427 7.48 15.92 -24.21
N PRO A 428 6.15 15.71 -24.21
CA PRO A 428 5.36 16.16 -25.34
C PRO A 428 5.69 17.66 -25.49
N ALA A 429 6.23 18.02 -26.65
CA ALA A 429 6.34 19.42 -27.00
C ALA A 429 4.91 19.97 -27.04
N VAL A 430 4.74 21.09 -26.33
CA VAL A 430 3.56 21.96 -26.15
C VAL A 430 2.35 21.65 -27.01
#